data_AF-A0A928Z9K4-F1
#
_entry.id   AF-A0A928Z9K4-F1
#
_cell.length_a   1.000
_cell.length_b   1.000
_cell.length_c   1.000
_cell.angle_alpha   90.00
_cell.angle_beta   90.00
_cell.angle_gamma   90.00
#
_symmetry.space_group_name_H-M   'P 1'
#
loop_
_entity.id
_entity.type
_entity.pdbx_description
1 polymer ?
#
loop_
_entity_poly.entity_id
_entity_poly.type
_entity_poly.pdbx_seq_one_letter_code
_entity_poly.pdbx_strand_id
1 'polypeptide(L)'
;MATGRSPGDRYLQERSATIFQLILNPQDIAAGVPARSHLVLPQRYGEPQRYGDWYIWQIENTWLCARPWGDRIELESPVDGGKEDYRALVARGKRTAWVVDVARGADYPDIAALHNALDDTEIDDRIWESGGRLVYRGLEGDLLEMDYATDAAYSRGKINGEERVLENWDELNSPYVNQKLDSGILEVSDPQLGSWKMQGTVTGISNK
;
A
#
# COMPACT_ATOMS: atom_id res chain seq x y z
N MET A 1 -0.42 -17.82 15.97
CA MET A 1 0.44 -17.12 14.99
C MET A 1 -0.40 -16.01 14.39
N ALA A 2 -0.11 -14.75 14.71
CA ALA A 2 -0.77 -13.61 14.07
C ALA A 2 -0.08 -13.39 12.72
N THR A 3 -0.76 -13.75 11.64
CA THR A 3 -0.27 -13.87 10.26
C THR A 3 0.01 -12.53 9.56
N GLY A 4 0.05 -11.42 10.31
CA GLY A 4 0.10 -10.07 9.73
C GLY A 4 -1.11 -9.73 8.86
N ARG A 5 -2.10 -10.62 8.77
CA ARG A 5 -3.38 -10.43 8.10
C ARG A 5 -4.47 -10.36 9.15
N SER A 6 -5.16 -9.23 9.23
CA SER A 6 -6.47 -9.18 9.87
C SER A 6 -7.55 -9.43 8.81
N PRO A 7 -8.72 -10.01 9.15
CA PRO A 7 -9.87 -10.05 8.24
C PRO A 7 -10.31 -8.67 7.72
N GLY A 8 -9.83 -7.59 8.34
CA GLY A 8 -10.05 -6.20 7.97
C GLY A 8 -9.07 -5.63 6.94
N ASP A 9 -8.03 -6.35 6.54
CA ASP A 9 -7.05 -5.87 5.55
C ASP A 9 -7.64 -5.97 4.14
N ARG A 10 -7.82 -4.83 3.48
CA ARG A 10 -8.44 -4.75 2.16
C ARG A 10 -7.58 -3.88 1.26
N TYR A 11 -7.45 -4.24 -0.01
CA TYR A 11 -6.64 -3.49 -0.97
C TYR A 11 -7.31 -3.48 -2.36
N LEU A 12 -7.09 -2.39 -3.09
CA LEU A 12 -7.58 -2.13 -4.45
C LEU A 12 -6.41 -1.57 -5.29
N GLN A 13 -6.10 -2.15 -6.45
CA GLN A 13 -4.88 -1.86 -7.19
C GLN A 13 -5.21 -1.82 -8.69
N GLU A 14 -4.66 -0.82 -9.37
CA GLU A 14 -4.65 -0.71 -10.82
C GLU A 14 -3.35 -0.04 -11.25
N ARG A 15 -2.68 -0.60 -12.25
CA ARG A 15 -1.39 -0.13 -12.77
C ARG A 15 -0.40 0.29 -11.66
N SER A 16 -0.21 1.59 -11.47
CA SER A 16 0.77 2.19 -10.56
C SER A 16 0.24 2.39 -9.13
N ALA A 17 -1.08 2.39 -8.94
CA ALA A 17 -1.72 2.85 -7.73
C ALA A 17 -2.36 1.71 -6.94
N THR A 18 -2.29 1.81 -5.61
CA THR A 18 -2.96 0.90 -4.66
C THR A 18 -3.60 1.71 -3.54
N ILE A 19 -4.87 1.43 -3.25
CA ILE A 19 -5.54 1.80 -2.00
C ILE A 19 -5.47 0.59 -1.06
N PHE A 20 -5.05 0.78 0.17
CA PHE A 20 -5.18 -0.18 1.26
C PHE A 20 -6.05 0.43 2.36
N GLN A 21 -6.90 -0.37 3.00
CA GLN A 21 -7.69 0.02 4.15
C GLN A 21 -7.65 -1.07 5.23
N LEU A 22 -7.59 -0.64 6.48
CA LEU A 22 -7.74 -1.46 7.67
C LEU A 22 -8.69 -0.74 8.64
N ILE A 23 -9.89 -1.29 8.81
CA ILE A 23 -10.90 -0.78 9.74
C ILE A 23 -11.26 -1.88 10.74
N LEU A 24 -10.81 -1.72 11.98
CA LEU A 24 -11.01 -2.71 13.04
C LEU A 24 -12.46 -2.70 13.54
N ASN A 25 -13.12 -3.85 13.43
CA ASN A 25 -14.44 -4.05 14.05
C ASN A 25 -14.30 -4.49 15.53
N PRO A 26 -15.41 -4.59 16.30
CA PRO A 26 -15.34 -5.02 17.69
C PRO A 26 -14.71 -6.41 17.90
N GLN A 27 -14.89 -7.34 16.94
CA GLN A 27 -14.29 -8.67 16.99
C GLN A 27 -12.77 -8.62 16.81
N ASP A 28 -12.27 -7.80 15.88
CA ASP A 28 -10.83 -7.61 15.65
C ASP A 28 -10.16 -7.00 16.89
N ILE A 29 -10.82 -6.02 17.51
CA ILE A 29 -10.36 -5.40 18.76
C ILE A 29 -10.33 -6.45 19.89
N ALA A 30 -11.38 -7.26 20.02
CA ALA A 30 -11.44 -8.32 21.02
C ALA A 30 -10.38 -9.42 20.79
N ALA A 31 -10.00 -9.67 19.53
CA ALA A 31 -8.95 -10.60 19.14
C ALA A 31 -7.53 -10.02 19.30
N GLY A 32 -7.39 -8.76 19.70
CA GLY A 32 -6.09 -8.11 19.92
C GLY A 32 -5.36 -7.74 18.62
N VAL A 33 -6.09 -7.55 17.51
CA VAL A 33 -5.48 -7.06 16.26
C VAL A 33 -4.87 -5.67 16.51
N PRO A 34 -3.58 -5.45 16.18
CA PRO A 34 -2.94 -4.16 16.39
C PRO A 34 -3.64 -3.04 15.59
N ALA A 35 -3.94 -1.94 16.26
CA ALA A 35 -4.47 -0.71 15.65
C ALA A 35 -3.35 0.09 14.95
N ARG A 36 -2.63 -0.57 14.03
CA ARG A 36 -1.56 0.04 13.23
C ARG A 36 -1.32 -0.73 11.93
N SER A 37 -0.94 -0.01 10.88
CA SER A 37 -0.44 -0.54 9.61
C SER A 37 0.88 0.13 9.25
N HIS A 38 1.71 -0.54 8.44
CA HIS A 38 3.08 -0.11 8.15
C HIS A 38 3.34 -0.11 6.65
N LEU A 39 4.01 0.93 6.16
CA LEU A 39 4.75 0.92 4.90
C LEU A 39 6.24 0.79 5.22
N VAL A 40 6.84 -0.34 4.85
CA VAL A 40 8.20 -0.70 5.25
C VAL A 40 9.17 -0.54 4.08
N LEU A 41 10.28 0.17 4.32
CA LEU A 41 11.34 0.40 3.34
C LEU A 41 12.74 0.13 3.92
N PRO A 42 13.72 -0.26 3.10
CA PRO A 42 15.13 -0.28 3.51
C PRO A 42 15.61 1.11 3.93
N GLN A 43 16.36 1.19 5.04
CA GLN A 43 16.88 2.45 5.58
C GLN A 43 17.80 3.19 4.60
N ARG A 44 18.44 2.47 3.68
CA ARG A 44 19.35 3.06 2.67
C ARG A 44 18.69 4.09 1.75
N TYR A 45 17.36 4.09 1.63
CA TYR A 45 16.61 5.09 0.85
C TYR A 45 16.25 6.35 1.66
N GLY A 46 16.70 6.44 2.91
CA GLY A 46 16.60 7.65 3.73
C GLY A 46 15.20 7.97 4.24
N GLU A 47 15.00 9.24 4.59
CA GLU A 47 13.71 9.78 5.02
C GLU A 47 12.89 10.19 3.78
N PRO A 48 11.56 10.05 3.82
CA PRO A 48 10.71 10.56 2.75
C PRO A 48 10.81 12.08 2.64
N GLN A 49 10.80 12.56 1.40
CA GLN A 49 10.46 13.95 1.12
C GLN A 49 8.96 14.16 1.35
N ARG A 50 8.58 15.33 1.88
CA ARG A 50 7.18 15.67 2.17
C ARG A 50 6.66 16.64 1.12
N TYR A 51 5.47 16.35 0.60
CA TYR A 51 4.72 17.25 -0.26
C TYR A 51 3.23 17.20 0.08
N GLY A 52 2.74 18.22 0.78
CA GLY A 52 1.42 18.15 1.41
C GLY A 52 1.32 16.93 2.33
N ASP A 53 0.34 16.07 2.09
CA ASP A 53 0.13 14.82 2.82
C ASP A 53 0.89 13.62 2.23
N TRP A 54 1.63 13.82 1.13
CA TRP A 54 2.44 12.78 0.52
C TRP A 54 3.80 12.63 1.20
N TYR A 55 4.22 11.37 1.31
CA TYR A 55 5.55 10.91 1.67
C TYR A 55 6.19 10.28 0.43
N ILE A 56 7.31 10.82 -0.02
CA ILE A 56 7.89 10.50 -1.32
C ILE A 56 9.31 9.97 -1.13
N TRP A 57 9.59 8.81 -1.71
CA TRP A 57 10.94 8.26 -1.81
C TRP A 57 11.37 8.14 -3.27
N GLN A 58 12.64 8.42 -3.52
CA GLN A 58 13.30 7.98 -4.74
C GLN A 58 13.95 6.62 -4.48
N ILE A 59 13.52 5.61 -5.21
CA ILE A 59 14.00 4.24 -5.11
C ILE A 59 14.57 3.88 -6.47
N GLU A 60 15.89 3.96 -6.60
CA GLU A 60 16.58 3.79 -7.88
C GLU A 60 15.99 4.74 -8.95
N ASN A 61 15.41 4.19 -10.02
CA ASN A 61 14.81 4.95 -11.13
C ASN A 61 13.28 5.12 -10.99
N THR A 62 12.75 5.06 -9.77
CA THR A 62 11.31 5.07 -9.49
C THR A 62 10.98 6.00 -8.32
N TRP A 63 9.83 6.66 -8.39
CA TRP A 63 9.21 7.39 -7.29
C TRP A 63 8.19 6.51 -6.59
N LEU A 64 8.32 6.37 -5.28
CA LEU A 64 7.28 5.79 -4.43
C LEU A 64 6.59 6.94 -3.69
N CYS A 65 5.33 7.18 -3.99
CA CYS A 65 4.50 8.18 -3.31
C CYS A 65 3.52 7.45 -2.40
N ALA A 66 3.47 7.83 -1.13
CA ALA A 66 2.51 7.27 -0.17
C ALA A 66 1.76 8.37 0.57
N ARG A 67 0.45 8.25 0.64
CA ARG A 67 -0.41 9.09 1.48
C ARG A 67 -1.12 8.20 2.50
N PRO A 68 -0.82 8.34 3.80
CA PRO A 68 -1.45 7.57 4.85
C PRO A 68 -2.65 8.28 5.50
N TRP A 69 -3.58 7.48 6.02
CA TRP A 69 -4.64 7.90 6.94
C TRP A 69 -4.52 7.12 8.26
N GLY A 70 -4.77 7.82 9.36
CA GLY A 70 -4.80 7.27 10.72
C GLY A 70 -4.82 8.40 11.75
N ASP A 71 -5.09 8.06 13.00
CA ASP A 71 -5.07 8.99 14.14
C ASP A 71 -3.67 9.60 14.34
N ARG A 72 -2.61 8.84 14.01
CA ARG A 72 -1.22 9.28 14.11
C ARG A 72 -0.37 8.62 13.03
N ILE A 73 0.47 9.41 12.35
CA ILE A 73 1.40 8.94 11.33
C ILE A 73 2.83 9.20 11.78
N GLU A 74 3.67 8.16 11.84
CA GLU A 74 5.03 8.26 12.39
C GLU A 74 6.05 7.47 11.58
N LEU A 75 7.28 7.96 11.55
CA LEU A 75 8.40 7.21 11.01
C LEU A 75 9.11 6.48 12.15
N GLU A 76 9.19 5.16 12.07
CA GLU A 76 9.81 4.28 13.06
C GLU A 76 11.07 3.64 12.50
N SER A 77 12.18 3.81 13.24
CA SER A 77 13.48 3.22 12.93
C SER A 77 14.20 2.81 14.22
N PRO A 78 14.62 1.54 14.38
CA PRO A 78 14.36 0.41 13.49
C PRO A 78 12.90 -0.07 13.58
N VAL A 79 12.46 -0.90 12.64
CA VAL A 79 11.15 -1.57 12.74
C VAL A 79 11.17 -2.52 13.95
N ASP A 80 10.19 -2.36 14.85
CA ASP A 80 9.97 -3.28 15.97
C ASP A 80 9.98 -4.74 15.49
N GLY A 81 10.83 -5.59 16.09
CA GLY A 81 10.99 -6.99 15.69
C GLY A 81 12.33 -7.36 15.04
N GLY A 82 13.36 -6.50 15.15
CA GLY A 82 14.75 -6.86 14.88
C GLY A 82 15.22 -6.71 13.44
N LYS A 83 14.49 -5.93 12.62
CA LYS A 83 14.91 -5.60 11.24
C LYS A 83 15.65 -4.27 11.24
N GLU A 84 16.90 -4.28 11.70
CA GLU A 84 17.73 -3.07 11.82
C GLU A 84 17.97 -2.35 10.49
N ASP A 85 17.94 -3.07 9.36
CA ASP A 85 18.13 -2.49 8.02
C ASP A 85 16.87 -1.81 7.44
N TYR A 86 15.77 -1.81 8.19
CA TYR A 86 14.47 -1.32 7.71
C TYR A 86 13.92 -0.19 8.58
N ARG A 87 13.03 0.57 7.96
CA ARG A 87 12.26 1.67 8.53
C ARG A 87 10.79 1.47 8.15
N ALA A 88 9.90 1.89 9.02
CA ALA A 88 8.46 1.85 8.75
C ALA A 88 7.87 3.25 8.85
N LEU A 89 7.10 3.67 7.85
CA LEU A 89 6.09 4.70 8.03
C LEU A 89 4.85 4.00 8.61
N VAL A 90 4.38 4.43 9.76
CA VAL A 90 3.35 3.74 10.55
C VAL A 90 2.13 4.63 10.67
N ALA A 91 0.99 4.12 10.22
CA ALA A 91 -0.32 4.70 10.49
C ALA A 91 -0.93 3.99 11.69
N ARG A 92 -1.34 4.73 12.70
CA ARG A 92 -1.93 4.21 13.94
C ARG A 92 -3.37 4.67 14.05
N GLY A 93 -4.24 3.79 14.54
CA GLY A 93 -5.65 4.08 14.74
C GLY A 93 -6.54 2.89 14.42
N LYS A 94 -7.81 2.99 14.78
CA LYS A 94 -8.81 1.94 14.49
C LYS A 94 -9.22 1.92 13.01
N ARG A 95 -9.00 3.03 12.31
CA ARG A 95 -9.18 3.20 10.88
C ARG A 95 -7.86 3.69 10.33
N THR A 96 -7.21 2.88 9.50
CA THR A 96 -6.01 3.28 8.78
C THR A 96 -6.17 2.98 7.31
N ALA A 97 -5.56 3.79 6.47
CA ALA A 97 -5.52 3.54 5.03
C ALA A 97 -4.23 4.06 4.42
N TRP A 98 -3.96 3.61 3.21
CA TRP A 98 -2.84 4.07 2.40
C TRP A 98 -3.30 4.22 0.97
N VAL A 99 -2.88 5.30 0.33
CA VAL A 99 -2.71 5.35 -1.11
C VAL A 99 -1.21 5.23 -1.36
N VAL A 100 -0.82 4.29 -2.19
CA VAL A 100 0.55 4.16 -2.70
C VAL A 100 0.48 4.27 -4.21
N ASP A 101 1.29 5.15 -4.79
CA ASP A 101 1.38 5.35 -6.24
C ASP A 101 2.84 5.35 -6.68
N VAL A 102 3.15 4.58 -7.72
CA VAL A 102 4.51 4.31 -8.16
C VAL A 102 4.74 4.88 -9.55
N ALA A 103 5.64 5.85 -9.65
CA ALA A 103 5.92 6.55 -10.90
C ALA A 103 7.32 6.23 -11.40
N ARG A 104 7.53 6.13 -12.71
CA ARG A 104 8.89 5.98 -13.25
C ARG A 104 9.61 7.32 -13.18
N GLY A 105 10.87 7.30 -12.76
CA GLY A 105 11.72 8.49 -12.75
C GLY A 105 11.99 9.05 -14.16
N ALA A 106 11.81 8.25 -15.21
CA ALA A 106 11.90 8.74 -16.59
C ALA A 106 10.73 9.66 -16.98
N ASP A 107 9.52 9.39 -16.45
CA ASP A 107 8.32 10.18 -16.73
C ASP A 107 8.27 11.45 -15.85
N TYR A 108 8.91 11.38 -14.69
CA TYR A 108 9.06 12.49 -13.74
C TYR A 108 10.55 12.66 -13.39
N PRO A 109 11.33 13.38 -14.22
CA PRO A 109 12.79 13.40 -14.12
C PRO A 109 13.32 14.06 -12.83
N ASP A 110 12.51 14.87 -12.18
CA ASP A 110 12.84 15.53 -10.93
C ASP A 110 11.62 15.64 -10.00
N ILE A 111 11.89 16.04 -8.76
CA ILE A 111 10.86 16.16 -7.71
C ILE A 111 9.82 17.24 -8.05
N ALA A 112 10.19 18.29 -8.79
CA ALA A 112 9.26 19.36 -9.13
C ALA A 112 8.24 18.89 -10.18
N ALA A 113 8.70 18.11 -11.17
CA ALA A 113 7.82 17.45 -12.13
C ALA A 113 6.85 16.48 -11.42
N LEU A 114 7.33 15.71 -10.44
CA LEU A 114 6.49 14.83 -9.65
C LEU A 114 5.46 15.59 -8.80
N HIS A 115 5.86 16.69 -8.15
CA HIS A 115 4.94 17.53 -7.37
C HIS A 115 3.79 18.08 -8.22
N ASN A 116 4.10 18.60 -9.41
CA ASN A 116 3.08 19.07 -10.34
C ASN A 116 2.11 17.95 -10.72
N ALA A 117 2.63 16.74 -10.98
CA ALA A 117 1.79 15.59 -11.30
C ALA A 117 0.92 15.12 -10.12
N LEU A 118 1.44 15.20 -8.90
CA LEU A 118 0.67 14.93 -7.68
C LEU A 118 -0.42 15.98 -7.44
N ASP A 119 -0.21 17.24 -7.82
CA ASP A 119 -1.25 18.27 -7.76
C ASP A 119 -2.41 18.00 -8.72
N ASP A 120 -2.15 17.28 -9.82
CA ASP A 120 -3.17 16.86 -10.79
C ASP A 120 -3.91 15.57 -10.37
N THR A 121 -3.47 14.90 -9.29
CA THR A 121 -4.20 13.75 -8.72
C THR A 121 -5.43 14.20 -7.94
N GLU A 122 -6.44 13.34 -7.85
CA GLU A 122 -7.68 13.64 -7.11
C GLU A 122 -7.83 12.68 -5.94
N ILE A 123 -8.15 13.21 -4.75
CA ILE A 123 -8.48 12.42 -3.56
C ILE A 123 -9.82 12.89 -3.01
N ASP A 124 -10.76 11.96 -2.83
CA ASP A 124 -12.00 12.19 -2.10
C ASP A 124 -12.10 11.19 -0.94
N ASP A 125 -11.90 11.73 0.26
CA ASP A 125 -11.95 11.03 1.54
C ASP A 125 -13.05 11.58 2.45
N ARG A 126 -14.01 12.35 1.91
CA ARG A 126 -15.07 13.00 2.71
C ARG A 126 -15.94 12.04 3.52
N ILE A 127 -16.01 10.77 3.09
CA ILE A 127 -16.80 9.70 3.74
C ILE A 127 -15.89 8.69 4.46
N TRP A 128 -14.58 8.94 4.55
CA TRP A 128 -13.63 8.05 5.20
C TRP A 128 -14.00 7.77 6.67
N GLU A 129 -14.21 8.82 7.47
CA GLU A 129 -14.48 8.70 8.91
C GLU A 129 -15.79 7.97 9.21
N SER A 130 -16.84 8.22 8.42
CA SER A 130 -18.17 7.65 8.67
C SER A 130 -18.38 6.30 7.98
N GLY A 131 -17.83 6.10 6.79
CA GLY A 131 -18.15 4.97 5.91
C GLY A 131 -16.95 4.19 5.38
N GLY A 132 -15.72 4.66 5.60
CA GLY A 132 -14.53 3.97 5.10
C GLY A 132 -14.39 4.02 3.58
N ARG A 133 -14.98 5.04 2.92
CA ARG A 133 -14.83 5.23 1.47
C ARG A 133 -13.64 6.13 1.16
N LEU A 134 -12.80 5.67 0.23
CA LEU A 134 -11.73 6.45 -0.38
C LEU A 134 -11.83 6.36 -1.89
N VAL A 135 -11.62 7.50 -2.56
CA VAL A 135 -11.50 7.59 -4.01
C VAL A 135 -10.19 8.26 -4.34
N TYR A 136 -9.46 7.70 -5.31
CA TYR A 136 -8.19 8.21 -5.78
C TYR A 136 -8.10 8.17 -7.30
N ARG A 137 -7.76 9.30 -7.92
CA ARG A 137 -7.30 9.35 -9.31
C ARG A 137 -5.78 9.43 -9.33
N GLY A 138 -5.13 8.36 -9.80
CA GLY A 138 -3.68 8.21 -9.75
C GLY A 138 -2.90 8.97 -10.82
N LEU A 139 -1.58 8.92 -10.70
CA LEU A 139 -0.62 9.54 -11.64
C LEU A 139 -0.78 9.03 -13.08
N GLU A 140 -1.18 7.77 -13.23
CA GLU A 140 -1.47 7.14 -14.52
C GLU A 140 -2.91 7.39 -15.03
N GLY A 141 -3.69 8.17 -14.27
CA GLY A 141 -5.05 8.60 -14.60
C GLY A 141 -6.18 7.65 -14.18
N ASP A 142 -5.86 6.46 -13.66
CA ASP A 142 -6.88 5.51 -13.18
C ASP A 142 -7.64 6.04 -11.98
N LEU A 143 -8.95 5.80 -11.99
CA LEU A 143 -9.82 6.08 -10.86
C LEU A 143 -10.04 4.80 -10.06
N LEU A 144 -9.53 4.76 -8.83
CA LEU A 144 -9.76 3.71 -7.85
C LEU A 144 -10.77 4.21 -6.82
N GLU A 145 -11.83 3.45 -6.60
CA GLU A 145 -12.81 3.71 -5.56
C GLU A 145 -12.94 2.50 -4.65
N MET A 146 -12.76 2.69 -3.35
CA MET A 146 -12.83 1.62 -2.39
C MET A 146 -13.79 1.98 -1.26
N ASP A 147 -14.80 1.14 -1.07
CA ASP A 147 -15.77 1.24 0.01
C ASP A 147 -15.62 0.07 0.99
N TYR A 148 -15.49 0.39 2.27
CA TYR A 148 -15.41 -0.61 3.33
C TYR A 148 -16.80 -1.12 3.70
N ALA A 149 -17.19 -2.25 3.10
CA ALA A 149 -18.46 -2.88 3.40
C ALA A 149 -18.39 -3.60 4.76
N THR A 150 -18.90 -2.95 5.81
CA THR A 150 -18.98 -3.54 7.17
C THR A 150 -19.97 -4.72 7.29
N ASP A 151 -20.91 -4.82 6.35
CA ASP A 151 -22.01 -5.79 6.31
C ASP A 151 -21.81 -6.90 5.27
N ALA A 152 -20.81 -6.79 4.40
CA ALA A 152 -20.44 -7.81 3.43
C ALA A 152 -19.13 -8.49 3.84
N ALA A 153 -18.95 -9.74 3.44
CA ALA A 153 -17.69 -10.45 3.66
C ALA A 153 -16.49 -9.81 2.92
N TYR A 154 -16.74 -8.84 2.02
CA TYR A 154 -15.76 -8.23 1.13
C TYR A 154 -16.06 -6.75 0.87
N SER A 155 -15.01 -5.92 0.81
CA SER A 155 -15.09 -4.54 0.34
C SER A 155 -15.59 -4.46 -1.11
N ARG A 156 -16.18 -3.32 -1.48
CA ARG A 156 -16.57 -3.06 -2.87
C ARG A 156 -15.51 -2.15 -3.50
N GLY A 157 -14.82 -2.65 -4.52
CA GLY A 157 -13.88 -1.87 -5.31
C GLY A 157 -14.48 -1.47 -6.64
N LYS A 158 -14.15 -0.28 -7.14
CA LYS A 158 -14.36 0.08 -8.55
C LYS A 158 -13.06 0.61 -9.14
N ILE A 159 -12.78 0.20 -10.37
CA ILE A 159 -11.64 0.71 -11.14
C ILE A 159 -12.22 1.28 -12.44
N ASN A 160 -12.00 2.56 -12.69
CA ASN A 160 -12.50 3.26 -13.87
C ASN A 160 -14.01 3.08 -14.09
N GLY A 161 -14.76 3.03 -12.98
CA GLY A 161 -16.23 2.84 -12.97
C GLY A 161 -16.69 1.38 -13.04
N GLU A 162 -15.80 0.42 -13.30
CA GLU A 162 -16.11 -1.00 -13.34
C GLU A 162 -15.97 -1.64 -11.96
N GLU A 163 -16.99 -2.39 -11.54
CA GLU A 163 -16.97 -3.10 -10.25
C GLU A 163 -15.94 -4.22 -10.25
N ARG A 164 -15.18 -4.31 -9.16
CA ARG A 164 -14.23 -5.38 -8.89
C ARG A 164 -14.68 -6.14 -7.65
N VAL A 165 -14.92 -7.43 -7.83
CA VAL A 165 -15.22 -8.35 -6.72
C VAL A 165 -13.92 -8.66 -5.98
N LEU A 166 -13.81 -8.19 -4.74
CA LEU A 166 -12.62 -8.39 -3.90
C LEU A 166 -12.60 -9.76 -3.20
N GLU A 167 -13.41 -10.73 -3.67
CA GLU A 167 -13.45 -12.13 -3.19
C GLU A 167 -12.27 -12.97 -3.70
N ASN A 168 -11.84 -12.71 -4.93
CA ASN A 168 -10.86 -13.52 -5.67
C ASN A 168 -9.83 -12.61 -6.30
N TRP A 169 -8.86 -12.18 -5.52
CA TRP A 169 -7.76 -11.40 -6.05
C TRP A 169 -6.59 -12.27 -6.47
N ASP A 170 -6.21 -12.13 -7.73
CA ASP A 170 -4.89 -12.51 -8.23
C ASP A 170 -3.86 -11.55 -7.59
N GLU A 171 -3.14 -12.08 -6.60
CA GLU A 171 -1.67 -12.11 -6.61
C GLU A 171 -1.02 -10.99 -7.45
N LEU A 172 -0.79 -9.80 -6.88
CA LEU A 172 0.11 -8.73 -7.38
C LEU A 172 0.40 -8.86 -8.89
N ASN A 173 -0.62 -8.62 -9.73
CA ASN A 173 -0.59 -8.99 -11.14
C ASN A 173 -0.48 -7.72 -11.98
N SER A 174 0.74 -7.42 -12.43
CA SER A 174 1.03 -6.39 -13.42
C SER A 174 1.76 -7.03 -14.61
N PRO A 175 1.86 -6.37 -15.77
CA PRO A 175 2.63 -6.89 -16.91
C PRO A 175 4.09 -7.19 -16.57
N TYR A 176 4.61 -6.57 -15.51
CA TYR A 176 6.01 -6.61 -15.12
C TYR A 176 6.27 -7.43 -13.86
N VAL A 177 5.26 -7.63 -13.01
CA VAL A 177 5.41 -8.22 -11.68
C VAL A 177 4.24 -9.15 -11.41
N ASN A 178 4.55 -10.38 -11.02
CA ASN A 178 3.64 -11.38 -10.50
C ASN A 178 4.13 -11.84 -9.13
N GLN A 179 3.31 -11.67 -8.08
CA GLN A 179 3.63 -12.23 -6.77
C GLN A 179 2.45 -13.02 -6.20
N LYS A 180 2.65 -14.34 -6.11
CA LYS A 180 1.77 -15.19 -5.30
C LYS A 180 2.00 -14.87 -3.82
N LEU A 181 0.94 -14.50 -3.09
CA LEU A 181 1.00 -14.36 -1.62
C LEU A 181 1.57 -15.66 -1.00
N ASP A 182 2.36 -15.52 0.06
CA ASP A 182 3.02 -16.61 0.80
C ASP A 182 4.09 -17.42 0.06
N SER A 183 4.34 -17.16 -1.23
CA SER A 183 5.40 -17.87 -1.97
C SER A 183 6.81 -17.45 -1.56
N GLY A 184 6.94 -16.23 -1.02
CA GLY A 184 8.25 -15.58 -0.87
C GLY A 184 8.96 -15.37 -2.21
N ILE A 185 8.27 -15.53 -3.35
CA ILE A 185 8.86 -15.48 -4.69
C ILE A 185 8.17 -14.37 -5.48
N LEU A 186 8.92 -13.31 -5.75
CA LEU A 186 8.55 -12.25 -6.68
C LEU A 186 9.05 -12.65 -8.07
N GLU A 187 8.13 -12.81 -9.02
CA GLU A 187 8.49 -13.05 -10.42
C GLU A 187 8.34 -11.76 -11.20
N VAL A 188 9.42 -11.33 -11.85
CA VAL A 188 9.45 -10.12 -12.69
C VAL A 188 9.73 -10.54 -14.11
N SER A 189 8.87 -10.13 -15.03
CA SER A 189 9.03 -10.41 -16.46
C SER A 189 9.08 -9.10 -17.22
N ASP A 190 10.26 -8.76 -17.72
CA ASP A 190 10.48 -7.57 -18.53
C ASP A 190 10.81 -7.95 -19.99
N PRO A 191 10.18 -7.32 -21.00
CA PRO A 191 10.40 -7.63 -22.41
C PRO A 191 11.85 -7.41 -22.90
N GLN A 192 12.62 -6.55 -22.23
CA GLN A 192 13.98 -6.18 -22.60
C GLN A 192 15.03 -6.86 -21.71
N LEU A 193 14.73 -7.02 -20.41
CA LEU A 193 15.64 -7.54 -19.41
C LEU A 193 15.46 -9.04 -19.13
N GLY A 194 14.38 -9.63 -19.66
CA GLY A 194 14.04 -11.04 -19.47
C GLY A 194 13.29 -11.31 -18.16
N SER A 195 12.96 -12.58 -17.94
CA SER A 195 12.25 -13.02 -16.72
C SER A 195 13.23 -13.39 -15.62
N TRP A 196 13.02 -12.86 -14.42
CA TRP A 196 13.79 -13.18 -13.23
C TRP A 196 12.90 -13.41 -12.02
N LYS A 197 13.38 -14.23 -11.08
CA LYS A 197 12.66 -14.58 -9.86
C LYS A 197 13.50 -14.18 -8.66
N MET A 198 12.92 -13.43 -7.73
CA MET A 198 13.52 -13.09 -6.46
C MET A 198 12.83 -13.86 -5.35
N GLN A 199 13.56 -14.74 -4.68
CA GLN A 199 13.08 -15.48 -3.51
C GLN A 199 13.50 -14.76 -2.23
N GLY A 200 12.56 -14.10 -1.57
CA GLY A 200 12.71 -13.62 -0.20
C GLY A 200 12.53 -14.76 0.80
N THR A 201 13.50 -14.96 1.69
CA THR A 201 13.35 -15.89 2.81
C THR A 201 12.35 -15.32 3.81
N VAL A 202 11.24 -16.02 4.06
CA VAL A 202 10.32 -15.69 5.16
C VAL A 202 11.05 -15.96 6.48
N THR A 203 11.63 -14.94 7.09
CA THR A 203 12.20 -15.04 8.44
C THR A 203 11.07 -14.94 9.47
N GLY A 204 10.29 -16.03 9.58
CA GLY A 204 9.38 -16.31 10.68
C GLY A 204 10.00 -17.33 11.63
N ILE A 205 10.05 -17.00 12.91
CA ILE A 205 10.79 -17.70 13.97
C ILE A 205 10.39 -19.17 14.10
N SER A 206 11.42 -20.04 14.14
CA SER A 206 11.33 -21.46 14.49
C SER A 206 11.01 -21.63 15.98
N ASN A 207 9.92 -22.32 16.32
CA ASN A 207 9.63 -22.71 17.70
C ASN A 207 10.54 -23.87 18.13
N LYS A 208 11.10 -23.76 19.34
CA LYS A 208 11.31 -24.91 20.21
C LYS A 208 10.07 -25.12 21.06
#